data_AF-A0A4R1UJQ8-F1
#
_entry.id   AF-A0A4R1UJQ8-F1
#
_cell.length_a   1.000
_cell.length_b   1.000
_cell.length_c   1.000
_cell.angle_alpha   90.00
_cell.angle_beta   90.00
_cell.angle_gamma   90.00
#
_symmetry.space_group_name_H-M   'P 1'
#
loop_
_entity.id
_entity.type
_entity.pdbx_description
1 polymer ?
#
loop_
_entity_poly.entity_id
_entity_poly.type
_entity_poly.pdbx_seq_one_letter_code
_entity_poly.pdbx_strand_id
1 'polypeptide(L)' 'MSTQPETVITDSHRVSCDGATDIRSNGTYKASALGHPRVWLEIDEKGYVECGYCDRRFVLKDGPADQQAA' A
#
# COMPACT_ATOMS: atom_id res chain seq x y z
N MET A 1 10.90 -12.22 -13.77
CA MET A 1 10.98 -10.97 -12.98
C MET A 1 9.76 -10.97 -12.08
N SER A 2 9.92 -11.25 -10.79
CA SER A 2 8.78 -11.32 -9.87
C SER A 2 8.41 -9.89 -9.47
N THR A 3 7.49 -9.28 -10.19
CA THR A 3 6.84 -8.03 -9.78
C THR A 3 5.78 -8.38 -8.74
N GLN A 4 6.24 -8.78 -7.55
CA GLN A 4 5.34 -9.04 -6.45
C GLN A 4 5.03 -7.70 -5.78
N PRO A 5 3.76 -7.24 -5.82
CA PRO A 5 3.40 -5.97 -5.21
C PRO A 5 3.69 -6.00 -3.70
N GLU A 6 4.13 -4.88 -3.16
CA GLU A 6 4.36 -4.75 -1.72
C GLU A 6 3.00 -4.73 -1.01
N THR A 7 2.67 -5.83 -0.34
CA THR A 7 1.38 -5.99 0.35
C THR A 7 1.43 -5.40 1.76
N VAL A 8 0.46 -4.57 2.10
CA VAL A 8 0.28 -3.95 3.42
C VAL A 8 -1.09 -4.34 3.95
N ILE A 9 -1.15 -4.92 5.15
CA ILE A 9 -2.42 -5.27 5.80
C ILE A 9 -2.96 -4.05 6.54
N THR A 10 -4.25 -3.76 6.37
CA THR A 10 -4.95 -2.67 7.05
C THR A 10 -6.20 -3.19 7.75
N ASP A 11 -6.56 -2.58 8.87
CA ASP A 11 -7.81 -2.82 9.60
C ASP A 11 -9.02 -2.06 9.02
N SER A 12 -8.78 -1.11 8.12
CA SER A 12 -9.80 -0.15 7.67
C SER A 12 -10.03 -0.22 6.16
N HIS A 13 -11.28 -0.14 5.71
CA HIS A 13 -11.60 -0.08 4.28
C HIS A 13 -11.07 1.18 3.59
N ARG A 14 -10.82 2.26 4.33
CA ARG A 14 -10.29 3.51 3.79
C ARG A 14 -8.85 3.69 4.23
N VAL A 15 -7.94 3.74 3.26
CA VAL A 15 -6.50 3.78 3.51
C VAL A 15 -5.91 5.02 2.85
N SER A 16 -4.95 5.65 3.52
CA SER A 16 -4.13 6.69 2.89
C SER A 16 -2.80 6.08 2.44
N CYS A 17 -2.47 6.22 1.16
CA CYS A 17 -1.12 5.95 0.67
C CYS A 17 -0.39 7.29 0.50
N ASP A 18 0.77 7.44 1.12
CA ASP A 18 1.57 8.66 1.16
C ASP A 18 2.93 8.52 0.46
N GLY A 19 3.06 7.52 -0.41
CA GLY A 19 4.19 7.45 -1.34
C GLY A 19 5.52 7.24 -0.63
N ALA A 20 5.62 6.14 0.12
CA ALA A 20 6.88 5.59 0.62
C ALA A 20 7.50 6.31 1.84
N THR A 21 6.70 6.76 2.82
CA THR A 21 7.21 7.32 4.09
C THR A 21 8.06 6.35 4.92
N ASP A 22 7.93 5.04 4.69
CA ASP A 22 8.78 4.00 5.30
C ASP A 22 10.21 3.97 4.73
N ILE A 23 10.46 4.61 3.59
CA ILE A 23 11.81 4.73 3.02
C ILE A 23 12.58 5.73 3.87
N ARG A 24 13.54 5.22 4.64
CA ARG A 24 14.43 6.01 5.50
C ARG A 24 14.92 7.23 4.74
N SER A 25 14.47 8.40 5.17
CA SER A 25 15.02 9.66 4.67
C SER A 25 16.48 9.74 5.11
N ASN A 26 17.40 9.56 4.17
CA ASN A 26 18.78 10.04 4.32
C ASN A 26 18.76 11.55 4.00
N GLY A 27 19.65 12.36 4.59
CA GLY A 27 19.71 13.82 4.38
C GLY A 27 19.81 14.28 2.91
N THR A 28 19.89 13.36 1.95
CA THR A 28 19.87 13.57 0.50
C THR A 28 18.51 13.30 -0.17
N TYR A 29 17.61 12.51 0.43
CA TYR A 29 16.32 12.11 -0.17
C TYR A 29 15.20 12.12 0.87
N LYS A 30 14.13 12.87 0.61
CA LYS A 30 12.89 12.77 1.39
C LYS A 30 12.10 11.55 0.94
N ALA A 31 11.54 10.82 1.89
CA ALA A 31 10.73 9.63 1.65
C ALA A 31 9.61 9.88 0.61
N SER A 32 8.96 11.05 0.67
CA SER A 32 7.91 11.52 -0.24
C SER A 32 8.42 12.07 -1.61
N ALA A 33 9.72 12.15 -1.86
CA ALA A 33 10.23 12.71 -3.14
C ALA A 33 10.22 11.69 -4.29
N LEU A 34 10.15 10.40 -3.97
CA LEU A 34 10.05 9.30 -4.94
C LEU A 34 8.63 8.70 -5.01
N GLY A 35 7.76 9.05 -4.07
CA GLY A 35 6.37 8.60 -4.05
C GLY A 35 5.39 9.74 -4.27
N HIS A 36 4.21 9.38 -4.77
CA HIS A 36 3.11 10.28 -5.06
C HIS A 36 2.61 11.06 -3.84
N PRO A 37 1.90 12.18 -4.03
CA PRO A 37 1.20 12.87 -2.95
C PRO A 37 0.24 11.94 -2.20
N ARG A 38 -0.09 12.27 -0.94
CA ARG A 38 -1.09 11.51 -0.17
C ARG A 38 -2.39 11.35 -0.97
N VAL A 39 -2.76 10.11 -1.26
CA VAL A 39 -4.05 9.74 -1.84
C VAL A 39 -4.82 8.89 -0.87
N TRP A 40 -6.14 8.96 -0.97
CA TRP A 40 -7.05 8.11 -0.22
C TRP A 40 -7.58 7.04 -1.17
N LEU A 41 -7.42 5.79 -0.77
CA LEU A 41 -7.86 4.60 -1.48
C LEU A 41 -8.97 3.94 -0.65
N GLU A 42 -9.92 3.33 -1.34
CA GLU A 42 -11.00 2.56 -0.72
C GLU A 42 -10.87 1.10 -1.17
N ILE A 43 -10.89 0.19 -0.20
CA ILE A 43 -10.88 -1.25 -0.41
C ILE A 43 -12.28 -1.69 -0.81
N ASP A 44 -12.35 -2.28 -2.00
CA ASP A 44 -13.56 -2.83 -2.58
C ASP A 44 -13.91 -4.21 -1.99
N GLU A 45 -14.98 -4.82 -2.50
CA GLU A 45 -15.47 -6.14 -2.04
C GLU A 45 -14.47 -7.28 -2.26
N LYS A 46 -13.42 -7.06 -3.07
CA LYS A 46 -12.32 -8.02 -3.24
C LYS A 46 -11.43 -8.07 -2.00
N GLY A 47 -11.56 -7.13 -1.07
CA GLY A 47 -10.78 -7.07 0.15
C GLY A 47 -9.38 -6.50 -0.05
N TYR A 48 -9.07 -5.90 -1.20
CA TYR A 48 -7.80 -5.20 -1.41
C TYR A 48 -7.92 -4.01 -2.37
N VAL A 49 -7.02 -3.03 -2.24
CA VAL A 49 -6.88 -1.93 -3.20
C VAL A 49 -5.41 -1.72 -3.54
N GLU A 50 -5.13 -1.38 -4.79
CA GLU A 50 -3.76 -1.16 -5.28
C GLU A 50 -3.53 0.33 -5.50
N CYS A 51 -2.38 0.82 -5.02
CA CYS A 51 -1.97 2.18 -5.31
C CYS A 51 -1.31 2.25 -6.68
N GLY A 52 -1.96 2.91 -7.64
CA GLY A 52 -1.47 3.05 -9.02
C GLY A 52 -0.20 3.89 -9.22
N TYR A 53 0.50 4.23 -8.15
CA TYR A 53 1.73 5.04 -8.17
C TYR A 53 2.95 4.33 -7.59
N CYS A 54 2.76 3.48 -6.58
CA CYS A 54 3.86 2.81 -5.87
C CYS A 54 3.69 1.29 -5.81
N ASP A 55 2.73 0.74 -6.55
CA ASP A 55 2.43 -0.71 -6.63
C ASP A 55 2.22 -1.39 -5.27
N ARG A 56 1.91 -0.60 -4.24
CA ARG A 56 1.54 -1.11 -2.90
C ARG A 56 0.11 -1.62 -2.95
N ARG A 57 -0.11 -2.83 -2.46
CA ARG A 57 -1.44 -3.44 -2.33
C ARG A 57 -1.87 -3.40 -0.88
N PHE A 58 -2.93 -2.68 -0.57
CA PHE A 58 -3.53 -2.64 0.75
C PHE A 58 -4.59 -3.73 0.85
N VAL A 59 -4.44 -4.66 1.77
CA VAL A 59 -5.36 -5.79 2.00
C VAL A 59 -6.06 -5.59 3.33
N LEU A 60 -7.38 -5.77 3.35
CA LEU A 60 -8.15 -5.72 4.58
C LEU A 60 -7.85 -6.95 5.43
N LYS A 61 -7.48 -6.73 6.70
CA LYS A 61 -7.27 -7.77 7.69
C LYS A 61 -8.53 -8.62 7.85
N ASP A 62 -8.37 -9.94 7.86
CA ASP A 62 -9.48 -10.91 7.89
C ASP A 62 -10.44 -10.78 6.68
N GLY A 63 -10.04 -10.04 5.64
CA GLY A 63 -10.80 -9.86 4.42
C GLY A 63 -10.62 -11.01 3.42
N PRO A 64 -11.41 -11.05 2.34
CA PRO A 64 -11.34 -12.13 1.35
C PRO A 64 -9.99 -12.25 0.63
N ALA A 65 -9.16 -11.20 0.65
CA ALA A 65 -7.81 -11.21 0.10
C ALA A 65 -6.69 -11.55 1.12
N ASP A 66 -7.01 -11.60 2.42
CA ASP A 66 -6.08 -11.98 3.50
C ASP A 66 -6.06 -13.51 3.71
N GLN A 67 -6.23 -14.28 2.63
CA GLN A 67 -6.26 -15.76 2.67
C GLN A 67 -4.97 -16.42 2.17
N GLN A 68 -3.86 -15.69 2.09
CA GLN A 68 -2.56 -16.24 1.69
C GLN A 68 -1.66 -16.53 2.89
N ALA A 69 -2.05 -17.54 3.67
CA ALA A 69 -1.14 -18.35 4.48
C ALA A 69 -1.77 -19.72 4.78
N ALA A 70 -2.02 -20.51 3.73
CA ALA A 70 -2.20 -21.96 3.82
C ALA A 70 -1.36 -22.63 2.73
#